data_AF-A0A8T4MLY8-F1
#
_entry.id   AF-A0A8T4MLY8-F1
#
_cell.length_a   1.000
_cell.length_b   1.000
_cell.length_c   1.000
_cell.angle_alpha   90.00
_cell.angle_beta   90.00
_cell.angle_gamma   90.00
#
_symmetry.space_group_name_H-M   'P 1'
#
loop_
_entity.id
_entity.type
_entity.pdbx_description
1 polymer ?
#
loop_
_entity_poly.entity_id
_entity_poly.type
_entity_poly.pdbx_seq_one_letter_code
_entity_poly.pdbx_strand_id
1 'polypeptide(L)' 'MVKTKEVSSVVKIDPQLLERVESFIKKDENRLKFANKKQFIDIAVHEFLKESLKGGDR' A
#
# COMPACT_ATOMS: atom_id res chain seq x y z
N MET A 1 -25.50 -1.01 12.66
CA MET A 1 -24.19 -0.34 12.43
C MET A 1 -23.09 -1.28 12.87
N VAL A 2 -22.37 -1.90 11.93
CA VAL A 2 -21.21 -2.74 12.26
C VAL A 2 -20.09 -1.80 12.69
N LYS A 3 -19.70 -1.84 13.96
CA LYS A 3 -18.46 -1.19 14.43
C LYS A 3 -17.30 -1.94 13.77
N THR A 4 -16.77 -1.41 12.68
CA THR A 4 -15.47 -1.83 12.15
C THR A 4 -14.45 -1.54 13.24
N LYS A 5 -14.00 -2.60 13.93
CA LYS A 5 -12.87 -2.53 14.84
C LYS A 5 -11.72 -1.91 14.05
N GLU A 6 -11.26 -0.73 14.46
CA GLU A 6 -10.01 -0.18 13.95
C GLU A 6 -8.89 -1.07 14.45
N VAL A 7 -8.61 -2.13 13.72
CA VAL A 7 -7.43 -2.94 13.93
C VAL A 7 -6.30 -2.08 13.38
N SER A 8 -5.66 -1.30 14.25
CA SER A 8 -4.40 -0.63 13.91
C SER A 8 -3.33 -1.70 13.71
N SER A 9 -3.40 -2.40 12.57
CA SER A 9 -2.49 -3.47 12.21
C SER A 9 -1.17 -2.82 11.82
N VAL A 10 -0.25 -2.78 12.77
CA VAL A 10 1.14 -2.41 12.51
C VAL A 10 1.78 -3.57 11.74
N VAL A 11 2.16 -3.32 10.50
CA VAL A 11 2.86 -4.30 9.66
C VAL A 11 4.35 -4.02 9.64
N LYS A 12 5.15 -5.10 9.73
CA LYS A 12 6.60 -5.02 9.57
C LYS A 12 6.91 -5.00 8.08
N ILE A 13 7.66 -3.99 7.64
CA ILE A 13 8.12 -3.82 6.27
C ILE A 13 9.63 -3.74 6.31
N ASP A 14 10.28 -4.32 5.30
CA ASP A 14 11.72 -4.18 5.14
C ASP A 14 12.12 -2.67 5.09
N PRO A 15 13.10 -2.22 5.89
CA PRO A 15 13.47 -0.80 5.93
C PRO A 15 13.95 -0.25 4.59
N GLN A 16 14.68 -1.05 3.79
CA GLN A 16 15.17 -0.60 2.49
C GLN A 16 14.02 -0.47 1.50
N LEU A 17 13.04 -1.38 1.56
CA LEU A 17 11.82 -1.25 0.77
C LEU A 17 11.05 0.01 1.14
N LEU A 18 10.90 0.29 2.44
CA LEU A 18 10.19 1.48 2.91
C LEU A 18 10.88 2.77 2.44
N GLU A 19 12.21 2.84 2.50
CA GLU A 19 13.00 3.98 2.01
C GLU A 19 12.80 4.21 0.51
N ARG A 20 12.77 3.14 -0.28
CA ARG A 20 12.49 3.23 -1.72
C ARG A 20 11.09 3.75 -2.00
N VAL A 21 10.09 3.29 -1.24
CA VAL A 21 8.71 3.80 -1.33
C VAL A 21 8.66 5.28 -0.98
N GLU A 22 9.30 5.69 0.12
CA GLU A 22 9.34 7.09 0.55
C GLU A 22 10.06 7.98 -0.47
N SER A 23 11.11 7.49 -1.11
CA SER A 23 11.81 8.20 -2.19
C SER A 23 10.95 8.27 -3.46
N PHE A 24 10.19 7.23 -3.76
CA PHE A 24 9.29 7.18 -4.92
C PHE A 24 8.13 8.17 -4.81
N ILE A 25 7.48 8.27 -3.64
CA ILE A 25 6.37 9.21 -3.42
C ILE A 25 6.82 10.67 -3.39
N LYS A 26 8.09 10.93 -3.08
CA LYS A 26 8.67 12.29 -3.04
C LYS A 26 8.96 12.87 -4.43
N LYS A 27 9.03 12.05 -5.48
CA LYS A 27 9.20 12.53 -6.86
C LYS A 27 7.99 13.40 -7.25
N ASP A 28 8.22 14.54 -7.92
CA ASP A 28 7.16 15.51 -8.24
C ASP A 28 6.00 14.90 -9.04
N GLU A 29 6.30 13.95 -9.93
CA GLU A 29 5.30 13.22 -10.73
C GLU A 29 4.34 12.35 -9.88
N ASN A 30 4.79 11.95 -8.69
CA ASN A 30 4.09 11.02 -7.79
C ASN A 30 3.52 11.72 -6.56
N ARG A 31 4.03 12.92 -6.21
CA ARG A 31 3.55 13.73 -5.08
C ARG A 31 2.05 14.03 -5.15
N LEU A 32 1.51 14.20 -6.36
CA LEU A 32 0.08 14.47 -6.57
C LEU A 32 -0.77 13.19 -6.57
N LYS A 33 -0.15 12.02 -6.76
CA LYS A 33 -0.86 10.72 -6.80
C LYS A 33 -0.98 10.08 -5.43
N PHE A 34 0.03 10.26 -4.57
CA PHE A 34 0.08 9.60 -3.26
C PHE A 34 0.26 10.63 -2.16
N ALA A 35 -0.75 10.79 -1.31
CA ALA A 35 -0.73 11.77 -0.21
C ALA A 35 0.22 11.35 0.92
N ASN A 36 0.41 10.04 1.13
CA ASN A 36 1.35 9.51 2.11
C ASN A 36 1.75 8.05 1.79
N LYS A 37 2.75 7.54 2.51
CA LYS A 37 3.26 6.16 2.36
C LYS A 37 2.21 5.09 2.63
N LYS A 38 1.29 5.31 3.57
CA LYS A 38 0.23 4.35 3.89
C LYS A 38 -0.72 4.19 2.70
N GLN A 39 -1.16 5.30 2.10
CA GLN A 39 -2.03 5.28 0.93
C GLN A 39 -1.37 4.54 -0.24
N PHE A 40 -0.08 4.80 -0.50
CA PHE A 40 0.67 4.08 -1.52
C PHE A 40 0.67 2.56 -1.27
N ILE A 41 1.02 2.14 -0.04
CA ILE A 41 1.08 0.73 0.34
C ILE A 41 -0.31 0.08 0.24
N ASP A 42 -1.36 0.74 0.71
CA ASP A 42 -2.73 0.23 0.66
C ASP A 42 -3.17 -0.01 -0.79
N ILE A 43 -2.86 0.91 -1.71
CA ILE A 43 -3.17 0.76 -3.14
C ILE A 43 -2.38 -0.42 -3.73
N ALA A 44 -1.07 -0.47 -3.49
CA ALA A 44 -0.22 -1.53 -4.02
C ALA A 44 -0.65 -2.93 -3.54
N VAL A 45 -0.97 -3.06 -2.25
CA VAL A 45 -1.49 -4.31 -1.66
C VAL A 45 -2.85 -4.67 -2.26
N HIS A 46 -3.75 -3.70 -2.39
CA HIS A 46 -5.07 -3.93 -2.98
C HIS A 46 -4.96 -4.39 -4.45
N GLU A 47 -4.10 -3.75 -5.25
CA GLU A 47 -3.87 -4.15 -6.64
C GLU A 47 -3.27 -5.55 -6.73
N PHE A 48 -2.23 -5.83 -5.93
CA PHE A 48 -1.61 -7.15 -5.87
C PHE A 48 -2.61 -8.25 -5.50
N LEU A 49 -3.44 -8.01 -4.48
CA LEU A 49 -4.47 -8.95 -4.06
C LEU A 49 -5.53 -9.13 -5.16
N LYS A 50 -5.96 -8.03 -5.79
CA LYS A 50 -6.93 -8.09 -6.89
C LYS A 50 -6.40 -8.90 -8.08
N GLU A 51 -5.11 -8.77 -8.42
CA GLU A 51 -4.48 -9.57 -9.47
C GLU A 51 -4.31 -11.02 -9.05
N SER A 52 -3.84 -11.27 -7.83
CA SER A 52 -3.66 -12.62 -7.28
C SER A 52 -4.99 -13.38 -7.19
N LEU A 53 -6.07 -12.69 -6.80
CA LEU A 53 -7.42 -13.27 -6.71
C LEU A 53 -8.08 -13.44 -8.07
N LYS A 54 -7.72 -12.65 -9.09
CA LYS A 54 -8.16 -12.85 -10.48
C LYS A 54 -7.39 -13.96 -11.19
N GLY A 55 -6.21 -14.33 -10.69
CA GLY A 55 -5.33 -15.37 -11.26
C GLY A 55 -5.42 -16.74 -10.60
N GLY A 56 -6.28 -16.95 -9.61
CA GLY A 56 -6.41 -18.20 -8.84
C GLY A 56 -6.99 -19.42 -9.58
N ASP A 57 -6.98 -19.42 -10.91
CA ASP A 57 -7.51 -20.49 -11.78
C ASP A 57 -6.48 -20.89 -12.87
N ARG A 58 -5.18 -20.84 -12.54
CA ARG A 58 -4.12 -21.41 -13.40
C ARG A 58 -3.24 -22.37 -12.64
#